data_AF-A0A0N4UIN7-F1
#
_entry.id   AF-A0A0N4UIN7-F1
#
_cell.length_a   1.000
_cell.length_b   1.000
_cell.length_c   1.000
_cell.angle_alpha   90.00
_cell.angle_beta   90.00
_cell.angle_gamma   90.00
#
_symmetry.space_group_name_H-M   'P 1'
#
loop_
_entity.id
_entity.type
_entity.pdbx_description
1 polymer ?
#
loop_
_entity_poly.entity_id
_entity_poly.type
_entity_poly.pdbx_seq_one_letter_code
_entity_poly.pdbx_strand_id
1 'polypeptide(L)' 'LTGLLPCYGVGMGVAMMMQQATSLTGSSVVLDAQALENHIRRAKAEGRTVTIVNGNLYIDYNFFAQIPPYFDMKVC' A
#
# COMPACT_ATOMS: atom_id res chain seq x y z
N LEU A 1 40.36 -18.83 22.34
CA LEU A 1 40.35 -17.37 22.17
C LEU A 1 39.75 -17.05 20.79
N THR A 2 38.43 -16.88 20.66
CA THR A 2 37.60 -15.65 20.86
C THR A 2 37.48 -14.76 19.62
N GLY A 3 36.26 -14.73 19.04
CA GLY A 3 35.62 -13.49 18.60
C GLY A 3 35.50 -13.24 17.09
N LEU A 4 34.31 -13.46 16.50
CA LEU A 4 33.44 -12.39 15.96
C LEU A 4 32.12 -12.97 15.42
N LEU A 5 31.07 -12.94 16.24
CA LEU A 5 29.68 -13.16 15.85
C LEU A 5 28.89 -12.02 16.49
N PRO A 6 28.47 -10.99 15.72
CA PRO A 6 27.36 -10.17 16.19
C PRO A 6 26.36 -9.72 15.10
N CYS A 7 26.37 -10.25 13.88
CA CYS A 7 25.56 -9.68 12.78
C CYS A 7 24.31 -10.47 12.33
N TYR A 8 24.14 -11.74 12.73
CA TYR A 8 22.99 -12.54 12.25
C TYR A 8 21.64 -12.21 12.93
N GLY A 9 21.64 -11.66 14.15
CA GLY A 9 20.38 -11.40 14.90
C GLY A 9 19.72 -10.05 14.60
N VAL A 10 20.51 -8.98 14.51
CA VAL A 10 20.00 -7.61 14.34
C VAL A 10 19.50 -7.39 12.91
N GLY A 11 20.19 -7.93 11.91
CA GLY A 11 19.80 -7.81 10.50
C GLY A 11 18.44 -8.43 10.20
N MET A 12 18.14 -9.60 10.79
CA MET A 12 16.83 -10.23 10.62
C MET A 12 15.71 -9.45 11.31
N GLY A 13 15.94 -8.92 12.51
CA GLY A 13 14.94 -8.08 13.21
C GLY A 13 14.62 -6.79 12.46
N VAL A 14 15.64 -6.11 11.92
CA VAL A 14 15.47 -4.91 11.10
C VAL A 14 14.80 -5.25 9.77
N ALA A 15 15.16 -6.36 9.12
CA ALA A 15 14.50 -6.81 7.88
C ALA A 15 13.02 -7.16 8.11
N MET A 16 12.67 -7.79 9.23
CA MET A 16 11.28 -8.06 9.60
C MET A 16 10.52 -6.78 9.95
N MET A 17 11.14 -5.82 10.65
CA MET A 17 10.54 -4.51 10.89
C MET A 17 10.36 -3.72 9.59
N MET A 18 11.31 -3.81 8.65
CA MET A 18 11.21 -3.19 7.33
C MET A 18 10.13 -3.86 6.47
N GLN A 19 9.99 -5.19 6.52
CA GLN A 19 8.92 -5.91 5.85
C GLN A 19 7.55 -5.57 6.43
N GLN A 20 7.44 -5.48 7.77
CA GLN A 20 6.21 -5.03 8.41
C GLN A 20 5.93 -3.56 8.11
N ALA A 21 6.93 -2.68 8.14
CA ALA A 21 6.79 -1.28 7.74
C ALA A 21 6.36 -1.17 6.28
N THR A 22 6.90 -1.96 5.38
CA THR A 22 6.48 -2.03 3.97
C THR A 22 5.03 -2.53 3.83
N SER A 23 4.64 -3.52 4.65
CA SER A 23 3.26 -4.01 4.70
C SER A 23 2.28 -2.99 5.26
N LEU A 24 2.75 -2.11 6.16
CA LEU A 24 1.96 -1.07 6.83
C LEU A 24 1.92 0.25 6.03
N THR A 25 3.00 0.59 5.32
CA THR A 25 3.02 1.77 4.44
C THR A 25 2.19 1.55 3.19
N GLY A 26 1.86 0.29 2.89
CA GLY A 26 1.19 -0.09 1.65
C GLY A 26 2.07 0.24 0.46
N SER A 27 2.06 -0.61 -0.56
CA SER A 27 2.75 -0.27 -1.80
C SER A 27 2.01 0.93 -2.42
N SER A 28 2.50 2.15 -2.23
CA SER A 28 1.97 3.32 -2.92
C SER A 28 2.27 3.17 -4.40
N VAL A 29 1.33 2.57 -5.14
CA VAL A 29 1.43 2.50 -6.59
C VAL A 29 1.10 3.88 -7.12
N VAL A 30 2.09 4.54 -7.72
CA VAL A 30 1.86 5.75 -8.52
C VAL A 30 1.15 5.29 -9.79
N LEU A 31 -0.17 5.20 -9.73
CA LEU A 31 -1.01 4.88 -10.87
C LEU A 31 -1.38 6.15 -11.60
N ASP A 32 -1.35 6.07 -12.93
CA ASP A 32 -2.01 7.06 -13.76
C ASP A 32 -3.52 7.10 -13.44
N ALA A 33 -4.12 8.27 -13.60
CA ALA A 33 -5.51 8.56 -13.25
C ALA A 33 -6.49 7.54 -13.87
N GLN A 34 -6.30 7.19 -15.15
CA GLN A 34 -7.13 6.18 -15.83
C GLN A 34 -6.95 4.77 -15.26
N ALA A 35 -5.73 4.42 -14.85
CA ALA A 35 -5.46 3.11 -14.28
C ALA A 35 -6.11 2.95 -12.89
N LEU A 36 -6.10 4.03 -12.09
CA LEU A 36 -6.76 4.10 -10.79
C LEU A 36 -8.29 3.92 -10.94
N GLU A 37 -8.90 4.65 -11.87
CA GLU A 37 -10.33 4.57 -12.16
C GLU A 37 -10.75 3.17 -12.61
N ASN A 38 -9.97 2.55 -13.51
CA ASN A 38 -10.21 1.18 -13.95
C ASN A 38 -10.10 0.17 -12.79
N HIS A 39 -9.17 0.38 -11.87
CA HIS A 39 -9.05 -0.46 -10.67
C HIS A 39 -10.25 -0.32 -9.73
N ILE A 40 -10.70 0.92 -9.49
CA ILE A 40 -11.90 1.18 -8.68
C ILE A 40 -13.12 0.52 -9.33
N ARG A 41 -13.32 0.71 -10.63
CA ARG A 41 -14.45 0.14 -11.37
C ARG A 41 -14.45 -1.39 -11.30
N ARG A 42 -13.28 -2.00 -11.45
CA ARG A 42 -13.12 -3.46 -11.34
C ARG A 42 -13.39 -3.95 -9.91
N ALA A 43 -12.82 -3.30 -8.90
CA ALA A 43 -13.05 -3.66 -7.50
C ALA A 43 -14.54 -3.57 -7.13
N LYS A 44 -15.24 -2.50 -7.57
CA LYS A 44 -16.69 -2.38 -7.43
C LYS A 44 -17.45 -3.50 -8.15
N ALA A 45 -17.07 -3.83 -9.38
CA ALA A 45 -17.70 -4.91 -10.15
C ALA A 45 -17.49 -6.31 -9.52
N GLU A 46 -16.38 -6.50 -8.82
CA GLU A 46 -16.07 -7.71 -8.04
C GLU A 46 -16.79 -7.73 -6.67
N GLY A 47 -17.54 -6.66 -6.31
CA GLY A 47 -18.23 -6.56 -5.02
C GLY A 47 -17.31 -6.24 -3.83
N ARG A 48 -16.10 -5.75 -4.10
CA ARG A 48 -15.11 -5.37 -3.07
C ARG A 48 -15.46 -4.03 -2.46
N THR A 49 -15.08 -3.83 -1.20
CA THR A 49 -15.31 -2.55 -0.51
C THR A 49 -14.26 -1.53 -0.95
N VAL A 50 -14.70 -0.41 -1.52
CA VAL A 50 -13.82 0.70 -1.91
C VAL A 50 -14.04 1.85 -0.93
N THR A 51 -12.97 2.31 -0.28
CA THR A 51 -13.04 3.41 0.69
C THR A 51 -11.99 4.45 0.38
N ILE A 52 -12.37 5.72 0.41
CA ILE A 52 -11.46 6.85 0.20
C ILE A 52 -11.43 7.69 1.47
N VAL A 53 -10.25 7.83 2.08
CA VAL A 53 -10.06 8.62 3.31
C VAL A 53 -8.78 9.42 3.17
N ASN A 54 -8.85 10.73 3.40
CA ASN A 54 -7.70 11.65 3.36
C ASN A 54 -6.87 11.55 2.06
N GLY A 55 -7.53 11.34 0.91
CA GLY A 55 -6.85 11.18 -0.37
C GLY A 55 -6.17 9.82 -0.56
N ASN A 56 -6.39 8.85 0.33
CA ASN A 56 -5.92 7.47 0.18
C ASN A 56 -7.07 6.56 -0.23
N LEU A 57 -6.81 5.70 -1.21
CA LEU A 57 -7.72 4.67 -1.67
C LEU A 57 -7.41 3.37 -0.94
N TYR A 58 -8.45 2.78 -0.36
CA TYR A 58 -8.43 1.48 0.29
C TYR A 58 -9.39 0.53 -0.43
N ILE A 59 -8.97 -0.72 -0.59
CA ILE A 59 -9.79 -1.81 -1.12
C ILE A 59 -9.81 -2.94 -0.10
N ASP A 60 -11.00 -3.33 0.36
CA ASP A 60 -11.23 -4.24 1.49
C ASP A 60 -10.37 -3.87 2.70
N TYR A 61 -10.34 -2.58 3.03
CA TYR A 61 -9.59 -2.01 4.15
C TYR A 61 -8.06 -2.06 4.01
N ASN A 62 -7.53 -2.56 2.89
CA ASN A 62 -6.09 -2.52 2.60
C ASN A 62 -5.75 -1.28 1.79
N PHE A 63 -4.65 -0.60 2.15
CA PHE A 63 -4.15 0.54 1.39
C PHE A 63 -3.77 0.10 -0.02
N PHE A 64 -4.29 0.81 -1.02
CA PHE A 64 -4.06 0.50 -2.42
C PHE A 64 -3.22 1.58 -3.11
N ALA A 65 -3.63 2.85 -3.02
CA ALA A 65 -2.91 3.96 -3.65
C ALA A 65 -3.25 5.30 -3.01
N GLN A 66 -2.37 6.28 -3.17
CA GLN A 66 -2.69 7.68 -2.90
C GLN A 66 -3.28 8.32 -4.16
N ILE A 67 -4.35 9.07 -3.97
CA ILE A 67 -5.12 9.72 -5.03
C ILE A 67 -4.48 11.08 -5.31
N PRO A 68 -4.11 11.38 -6.57
CA PRO A 68 -3.54 12.67 -6.91
C PRO A 68 -4.50 13.83 -6.58
N PRO A 69 -4.02 14.97 -6.06
CA PRO A 69 -4.86 16.07 -5.57
C PRO A 69 -5.68 16.76 -6.67
N TYR A 70 -5.32 16.57 -7.93
CA TYR A 70 -6.04 17.09 -9.10
C TYR A 70 -7.06 16.09 -9.68
N PHE A 71 -7.25 14.93 -9.05
CA PHE A 71 -8.14 13.89 -9.54
C PHE A 71 -9.54 14.02 -8.93
N ASP A 72 -10.51 14.43 -9.76
CA ASP A 72 -11.92 14.48 -9.40
C ASP A 72 -12.58 13.12 -9.66
N MET A 73 -12.70 12.30 -8.62
CA MET A 73 -13.42 11.03 -8.72
C MET A 73 -14.92 11.29 -8.73
N LYS A 74 -15.48 11.42 -9.92
CA LYS A 74 -16.93 11.32 -10.08
C LYS A 74 -17.32 9.88 -9.79
N VAL A 75 -17.94 9.67 -8.64
CA VAL A 75 -18.49 8.38 -8.25
C VAL A 75 -19.66 8.06 -9.20
N CYS A 76 -19.35 7.40 -10.31
CA CYS A 76 -20.33 6.73 -11.15
C CYS A 76 -20.82 5.44 -10.47
#